data_AF-A0A966SK06-F1
#
_entry.id   AF-A0A966SK06-F1
#
_cell.length_a   1.000
_cell.length_b   1.000
_cell.length_c   1.000
_cell.angle_alpha   90.00
_cell.angle_beta   90.00
_cell.angle_gamma   90.00
#
_symmetry.space_group_name_H-M   'P 1'
#
loop_
_entity.id
_entity.type
_entity.pdbx_description
1 polymer ?
#
loop_
_entity_poly.entity_id
_entity_poly.type
_entity_poly.pdbx_seq_one_letter_code
_entity_poly.pdbx_strand_id
1 'polypeptide(L)'
;MDTRPITPEHLWRWASALMLTIFGALVATLTQKPIVVLVLLFVLGLAYGAFYSLHFILSLPFRRRERARMLLELIETSIEHSHSVEQCLIRLSRSRERSFGVRFHLLAAYLEQGLPLLAALEKVPRMLPPTVLAMLRVGAATGDIRRVLPSCRTHLRDALPRVQKAQNYLVALVLVVLPAQLMLYWMVRVVVFPKFHEIFNDMLDAHMPLATVTAIATLDVAWPTFMAVIALPMFVGLGLYILGPRPAYWVEWFAPKFGPVLARRFDWLATMTDRGMLVLPWQRRRVERDFAAMLALLLDAGLSEEKAVLLAGESVANRAFLARAQRVTEQLQRGVKLPEALQFMDDAGELRWRMTNAAHAAGHFRESLAGWLDTLDAKAFGQEQAVAQFLTSACVLFNGCLVGLFTVSIFQCFIQLIDAASTW
;
A
#
# COMPACT_ATOMS: atom_id res chain seq x y z
N MET A 1 -51.02 25.71 -26.85
CA MET A 1 -50.31 25.56 -25.57
C MET A 1 -51.06 24.50 -24.76
N ASP A 2 -50.55 23.27 -24.75
CA ASP A 2 -51.12 22.17 -23.97
C ASP A 2 -50.14 21.87 -22.83
N THR A 3 -50.36 22.48 -21.66
CA THR A 3 -49.48 22.39 -20.49
C THR A 3 -49.93 21.25 -19.59
N ARG A 4 -49.54 20.01 -19.93
CA ARG A 4 -49.64 18.89 -18.99
C ARG A 4 -48.40 18.87 -18.08
N PRO A 5 -48.55 18.61 -16.76
CA PRO A 5 -47.43 18.57 -15.84
C PRO A 5 -46.51 17.38 -16.16
N ILE A 6 -45.22 17.66 -16.31
CA ILE A 6 -44.18 16.65 -16.59
C ILE A 6 -44.02 15.78 -15.34
N THR A 7 -44.46 14.53 -15.40
CA THR A 7 -44.27 13.57 -14.30
C THR A 7 -42.85 12.95 -14.35
N PRO A 8 -42.30 12.50 -13.21
CA PRO A 8 -40.96 11.90 -13.13
C PRO A 8 -40.76 10.71 -14.08
N GLU A 9 -41.84 9.99 -14.39
CA GLU A 9 -41.82 8.81 -15.28
C GLU A 9 -41.63 9.18 -16.75
N HIS A 10 -42.11 10.36 -17.18
CA HIS A 10 -41.83 10.87 -18.52
C HIS A 10 -40.35 11.22 -18.67
N LEU A 11 -39.73 11.86 -17.67
CA LEU A 11 -38.29 12.17 -17.67
C LEU A 11 -37.42 10.90 -17.74
N TRP A 12 -37.80 9.83 -17.02
CA TRP A 12 -37.08 8.55 -17.07
C TRP A 12 -37.20 7.85 -18.44
N ARG A 13 -38.37 7.91 -19.08
CA ARG A 13 -38.59 7.37 -20.43
C ARG A 13 -37.81 8.14 -21.51
N TRP A 14 -37.75 9.46 -21.40
CA TRP A 14 -36.93 10.29 -22.29
C TRP A 14 -35.43 10.03 -22.06
N ALA A 15 -34.98 9.96 -20.81
CA ALA A 15 -33.58 9.68 -20.48
C ALA A 15 -33.14 8.28 -20.96
N SER A 16 -33.95 7.25 -20.77
CA SER A 16 -33.66 5.89 -21.24
C SER A 16 -33.71 5.77 -22.77
N ALA A 17 -34.65 6.42 -23.45
CA ALA A 17 -34.69 6.48 -24.91
C ALA A 17 -33.49 7.23 -25.50
N LEU A 18 -33.05 8.32 -24.85
CA LEU A 18 -31.84 9.04 -25.21
C LEU A 18 -30.59 8.18 -24.95
N MET A 19 -30.53 7.44 -23.85
CA MET A 19 -29.41 6.55 -23.54
C MET A 19 -29.33 5.37 -24.53
N LEU A 20 -30.48 4.80 -24.93
CA LEU A 20 -30.57 3.72 -25.93
C LEU A 20 -30.19 4.20 -27.34
N THR A 21 -30.58 5.42 -27.71
CA THR A 21 -30.19 5.99 -29.02
C THR A 21 -28.71 6.39 -29.05
N ILE A 22 -28.16 6.94 -27.95
CA ILE A 22 -26.72 7.20 -27.82
C ILE A 22 -25.92 5.89 -27.81
N PHE A 23 -26.39 4.87 -27.10
CA PHE A 23 -25.76 3.54 -27.07
C PHE A 23 -25.83 2.86 -28.45
N GLY A 24 -26.97 2.94 -29.14
CA GLY A 24 -27.14 2.43 -30.50
C GLY A 24 -26.26 3.16 -31.51
N ALA A 25 -26.14 4.49 -31.41
CA ALA A 25 -25.24 5.28 -32.24
C ALA A 25 -23.77 4.97 -31.95
N LEU A 26 -23.41 4.76 -30.68
CA LEU A 26 -22.07 4.34 -30.25
C LEU A 26 -21.73 2.98 -30.86
N VAL A 27 -22.63 1.99 -30.74
CA VAL A 27 -22.48 0.65 -31.33
C VAL A 27 -22.39 0.73 -32.86
N ALA A 28 -23.17 1.57 -33.52
CA ALA A 28 -23.12 1.77 -34.96
C ALA A 28 -21.82 2.46 -35.44
N THR A 29 -21.29 3.41 -34.67
CA THR A 29 -19.97 4.01 -34.95
C THR A 29 -18.81 3.06 -34.65
N LEU A 30 -18.98 2.17 -33.67
CA LEU A 30 -18.03 1.10 -33.35
C LEU A 30 -18.01 0.05 -34.47
N THR A 31 -19.16 -0.34 -35.03
CA THR A 31 -19.22 -1.29 -36.16
C THR A 31 -18.68 -0.73 -37.48
N GLN A 32 -18.76 0.59 -37.73
CA GLN A 32 -18.19 1.21 -38.92
C GLN A 32 -16.66 1.39 -38.88
N LYS A 33 -16.04 1.38 -37.70
CA LYS A 33 -14.58 1.50 -37.54
C LYS A 33 -14.04 0.30 -36.76
N PRO A 34 -13.87 -0.87 -37.41
CA PRO A 34 -13.43 -2.10 -36.73
C PRO A 34 -12.05 -1.95 -36.06
N ILE A 35 -11.18 -1.11 -36.63
CA ILE A 35 -9.87 -0.76 -36.06
C ILE A 35 -10.02 -0.09 -34.69
N VAL A 36 -11.02 0.78 -34.54
CA VAL A 36 -11.31 1.55 -33.33
C VAL A 36 -11.84 0.63 -32.22
N VAL A 37 -12.70 -0.36 -32.57
CA VAL A 37 -13.15 -1.42 -31.64
C VAL A 37 -12.00 -2.33 -31.22
N LEU A 38 -11.15 -2.73 -32.17
CA LEU A 38 -10.00 -3.58 -31.90
C LEU A 38 -9.00 -2.89 -30.95
N VAL A 39 -8.74 -1.60 -31.16
CA VAL A 39 -7.90 -0.79 -30.27
C VAL A 39 -8.53 -0.66 -28.89
N LEU A 40 -9.84 -0.42 -28.79
CA LEU A 40 -10.53 -0.33 -27.50
C LEU A 40 -10.49 -1.67 -26.73
N LEU A 41 -10.75 -2.80 -27.40
CA LEU A 41 -10.66 -4.14 -26.82
C LEU A 41 -9.23 -4.48 -26.41
N PHE A 42 -8.24 -4.06 -27.20
CA PHE A 42 -6.83 -4.23 -26.87
C PHE A 42 -6.42 -3.41 -25.64
N VAL A 43 -6.88 -2.16 -25.53
CA VAL A 43 -6.64 -1.29 -24.37
C VAL A 43 -7.33 -1.84 -23.12
N LEU A 44 -8.58 -2.30 -23.23
CA LEU A 44 -9.30 -2.98 -22.15
C LEU A 44 -8.62 -4.29 -21.73
N GLY A 45 -8.12 -5.08 -22.68
CA GLY A 45 -7.34 -6.29 -22.42
C GLY A 45 -6.03 -6.01 -21.70
N LEU A 46 -5.31 -4.96 -22.10
CA LEU A 46 -4.10 -4.50 -21.40
C LEU A 46 -4.41 -3.99 -19.99
N ALA A 47 -5.50 -3.24 -19.81
CA ALA A 47 -5.95 -2.77 -18.50
C ALA A 47 -6.34 -3.94 -17.59
N TYR A 48 -7.04 -4.95 -18.12
CA TYR A 48 -7.40 -6.17 -17.38
C TYR A 48 -6.17 -7.01 -17.04
N GLY A 49 -5.21 -7.14 -17.96
CA GLY A 49 -3.93 -7.79 -17.72
C GLY A 49 -3.09 -7.05 -16.66
N ALA A 50 -3.04 -5.72 -16.73
CA ALA A 50 -2.40 -4.88 -15.73
C ALA A 50 -3.08 -5.04 -14.36
N PHE A 51 -4.41 -5.05 -14.30
CA PHE A 51 -5.17 -5.32 -13.09
C PHE A 51 -4.89 -6.70 -12.51
N TYR A 52 -4.91 -7.76 -13.33
CA TYR A 52 -4.60 -9.11 -12.89
C TYR A 52 -3.16 -9.21 -12.38
N SER A 53 -2.21 -8.56 -13.06
CA SER A 53 -0.82 -8.50 -12.62
C SER A 53 -0.70 -7.74 -11.30
N LEU A 54 -1.41 -6.62 -11.12
CA LEU A 54 -1.42 -5.83 -9.90
C LEU A 54 -2.05 -6.62 -8.75
N HIS A 55 -3.18 -7.29 -8.97
CA HIS A 55 -3.83 -8.17 -7.99
C HIS A 55 -2.93 -9.36 -7.62
N PHE A 56 -2.28 -9.98 -8.60
CA PHE A 56 -1.32 -11.04 -8.38
C PHE A 56 -0.14 -10.54 -7.53
N ILE A 57 0.42 -9.38 -7.88
CA ILE A 57 1.53 -8.78 -7.16
C ILE A 57 1.11 -8.37 -5.73
N LEU A 58 -0.09 -7.82 -5.54
CA LEU A 58 -0.69 -7.47 -4.25
C LEU A 58 -1.12 -8.69 -3.41
N SER A 59 -1.31 -9.87 -4.02
CA SER A 59 -1.65 -11.13 -3.32
C SER A 59 -0.42 -12.00 -3.01
N LEU A 60 0.72 -11.75 -3.64
CA LEU A 60 2.01 -12.35 -3.24
C LEU A 60 2.44 -12.11 -1.77
N PRO A 61 2.18 -10.97 -1.09
CA PRO A 61 2.60 -10.77 0.28
C PRO A 61 1.71 -11.55 1.25
N PHE A 62 0.45 -11.79 0.88
CA PHE A 62 -0.48 -12.64 1.62
C PHE A 62 0.10 -14.05 1.73
N ARG A 63 0.45 -14.66 0.59
CA ARG A 63 1.08 -16.00 0.56
C ARG A 63 2.39 -16.06 1.33
N ARG A 64 3.19 -14.98 1.35
CA ARG A 64 4.44 -14.92 2.13
C ARG A 64 4.19 -14.83 3.62
N ARG A 65 3.28 -13.95 4.05
CA ARG A 65 2.95 -13.75 5.48
C ARG A 65 2.20 -14.95 6.06
N GLU A 66 1.36 -15.59 5.26
CA GLU A 66 0.68 -16.82 5.64
C GLU A 66 1.68 -17.97 5.84
N ARG A 67 2.65 -18.13 4.93
CA ARG A 67 3.77 -19.07 5.11
C ARG A 67 4.62 -18.76 6.34
N ALA A 68 4.90 -17.48 6.60
CA ALA A 68 5.63 -17.05 7.80
C ALA A 68 4.86 -17.40 9.09
N ARG A 69 3.53 -17.21 9.07
CA ARG A 69 2.66 -17.58 10.19
C ARG A 69 2.60 -19.09 10.39
N MET A 70 2.43 -19.87 9.32
CA MET A 70 2.48 -21.34 9.39
C MET A 70 3.82 -21.79 9.98
N LEU A 71 4.95 -21.21 9.55
CA LEU A 71 6.24 -21.54 10.13
C LEU A 71 6.32 -21.17 11.62
N LEU A 72 5.81 -20.00 12.02
CA LEU A 72 5.79 -19.60 13.43
C LEU A 72 4.92 -20.54 14.27
N GLU A 73 3.76 -20.95 13.75
CA GLU A 73 2.83 -21.89 14.37
C GLU A 73 3.48 -23.28 14.50
N LEU A 74 4.19 -23.75 13.48
CA LEU A 74 4.97 -24.99 13.57
C LEU A 74 6.07 -24.91 14.63
N ILE A 75 6.76 -23.77 14.75
CA ILE A 75 7.74 -23.54 15.82
C ILE A 75 7.05 -23.60 17.18
N GLU A 76 5.94 -22.89 17.37
CA GLU A 76 5.16 -22.87 18.60
C GLU A 76 4.70 -24.28 19.00
N THR A 77 4.02 -24.99 18.10
CA THR A 77 3.53 -26.36 18.35
C THR A 77 4.67 -27.33 18.64
N SER A 78 5.81 -27.23 17.93
CA SER A 78 6.96 -28.10 18.20
C SER A 78 7.58 -27.85 19.57
N ILE A 79 7.61 -26.59 20.00
CA ILE A 79 8.08 -26.20 21.32
C ILE A 79 7.11 -26.71 22.39
N GLU A 80 5.79 -26.56 22.21
CA GLU A 80 4.76 -27.07 23.13
C GLU A 80 4.88 -28.58 23.35
N HIS A 81 5.08 -29.35 22.27
CA HIS A 81 5.22 -30.81 22.31
C HIS A 81 6.62 -31.29 22.71
N SER A 82 7.53 -30.37 23.11
CA SER A 82 8.92 -30.68 23.49
C SER A 82 9.70 -31.46 22.42
N HIS A 83 9.32 -31.31 21.16
CA HIS A 83 10.05 -31.86 20.02
C HIS A 83 11.15 -30.89 19.58
N SER A 84 12.22 -31.40 18.99
CA SER A 84 13.19 -30.51 18.35
C SER A 84 12.54 -29.85 17.13
N VAL A 85 12.49 -28.52 17.15
CA VAL A 85 11.91 -27.67 16.09
C VAL A 85 12.49 -28.03 14.72
N GLU A 86 13.79 -28.29 14.69
CA GLU A 86 14.56 -28.60 13.48
C GLU A 86 14.13 -29.93 12.86
N GLN A 87 13.97 -31.00 13.66
CA GLN A 87 13.51 -32.29 13.14
C GLN A 87 12.05 -32.25 12.68
N CYS A 88 11.20 -31.47 13.35
CA CYS A 88 9.81 -31.27 12.94
C CYS A 88 9.75 -30.62 11.54
N LEU A 89 10.51 -29.55 11.33
CA LEU A 89 10.58 -28.85 10.05
C LEU A 89 11.15 -29.74 8.94
N ILE A 90 12.18 -30.54 9.24
CA ILE A 90 12.76 -31.49 8.28
C ILE A 90 11.72 -32.56 7.89
N ARG A 91 11.03 -33.17 8.86
CA ARG A 91 9.99 -34.19 8.59
C ARG A 91 8.84 -33.63 7.74
N LEU A 92 8.38 -32.42 8.06
CA LEU A 92 7.34 -31.74 7.29
C LEU A 92 7.82 -31.36 5.89
N SER A 93 9.09 -31.02 5.70
CA SER A 93 9.62 -30.76 4.36
C SER A 93 9.58 -32.00 3.46
N ARG A 94 9.67 -33.19 4.04
CA ARG A 94 9.64 -34.47 3.32
C ARG A 94 8.23 -34.88 2.89
N SER A 95 7.18 -34.35 3.51
CA SER A 95 5.79 -34.60 3.08
C SER A 95 5.46 -33.98 1.70
N ARG A 96 6.34 -33.12 1.16
CA ARG A 96 6.26 -32.48 -0.17
C ARG A 96 4.91 -31.80 -0.46
N GLU A 97 4.24 -31.31 0.57
CA GLU A 97 3.00 -30.58 0.40
C GLU A 97 3.25 -29.26 -0.37
N ARG A 98 2.48 -29.00 -1.44
CA ARG A 98 2.68 -27.81 -2.31
C ARG A 98 2.46 -26.47 -1.60
N SER A 99 1.86 -26.48 -0.42
CA SER A 99 1.64 -25.31 0.45
C SER A 99 2.97 -24.70 0.91
N PHE A 100 3.96 -25.54 1.21
CA PHE A 100 5.31 -25.15 1.61
C PHE A 100 6.15 -24.81 0.38
N GLY A 101 6.18 -23.52 0.01
CA GLY A 101 6.93 -23.07 -1.17
C GLY A 101 8.43 -23.40 -1.11
N VAL A 102 9.13 -23.28 -2.25
CA VAL A 102 10.57 -23.62 -2.45
C VAL A 102 11.50 -23.18 -1.30
N ARG A 103 11.26 -22.01 -0.70
CA ARG A 103 12.07 -21.49 0.42
C ARG A 103 12.01 -22.33 1.69
N PHE A 104 10.91 -23.02 1.94
CA PHE A 104 10.78 -23.93 3.07
C PHE A 104 11.67 -25.16 2.90
N HIS A 105 11.74 -25.71 1.69
CA HIS A 105 12.67 -26.80 1.38
C HIS A 105 14.13 -26.35 1.47
N LEU A 106 14.44 -25.11 1.05
CA LEU A 106 15.78 -24.55 1.24
C LEU A 106 16.13 -24.40 2.72
N LEU A 107 15.19 -23.93 3.56
CA LEU A 107 15.41 -23.88 5.01
C LEU A 107 15.69 -25.28 5.56
N ALA A 108 14.85 -26.26 5.21
CA ALA A 108 15.03 -27.64 5.66
C ALA A 108 16.38 -28.22 5.22
N ALA A 109 16.84 -27.93 4.01
CA ALA A 109 18.16 -28.36 3.54
C ALA A 109 19.32 -27.76 4.39
N TYR A 110 19.21 -26.49 4.81
CA TYR A 110 20.18 -25.89 5.73
C TYR A 110 20.11 -26.52 7.14
N LEU A 111 18.92 -26.86 7.62
CA LEU A 111 18.76 -27.57 8.90
C LEU A 111 19.34 -28.99 8.83
N GLU A 112 19.18 -29.71 7.71
CA GLU A 112 19.79 -31.02 7.49
C GLU A 112 21.33 -30.96 7.47
N GLN A 113 21.91 -29.82 7.10
CA GLN A 113 23.35 -29.56 7.20
C GLN A 113 23.83 -29.27 8.63
N GLY A 114 22.94 -29.28 9.62
CA GLY A 114 23.26 -29.02 11.03
C GLY A 114 23.41 -27.54 11.39
N LEU A 115 22.93 -26.63 10.54
CA LEU A 115 22.88 -25.21 10.92
C LEU A 115 21.78 -24.98 11.96
N PRO A 116 22.05 -24.21 13.03
CA PRO A 116 21.02 -23.87 14.00
C PRO A 116 19.90 -23.07 13.34
N LEU A 117 18.67 -23.28 13.78
CA LEU A 117 17.46 -22.67 13.21
C LEU A 117 17.60 -21.18 12.88
N LEU A 118 18.20 -20.39 13.77
CA LEU A 118 18.36 -18.96 13.59
C LEU A 118 19.30 -18.61 12.43
N ALA A 119 20.43 -19.30 12.32
CA ALA A 119 21.40 -19.11 11.23
C ALA A 119 20.84 -19.61 9.89
N ALA A 120 20.06 -20.69 9.91
CA ALA A 120 19.36 -21.18 8.72
C ALA A 120 18.31 -20.17 8.22
N LEU A 121 17.55 -19.55 9.13
CA LEU A 121 16.58 -18.50 8.80
C LEU A 121 17.26 -17.22 8.25
N GLU A 122 18.45 -16.86 8.76
CA GLU A 122 19.24 -15.74 8.23
C GLU A 122 19.72 -16.01 6.79
N LYS A 123 20.10 -17.26 6.46
CA LYS A 123 20.49 -17.66 5.10
C LYS A 123 19.33 -17.72 4.11
N VAL A 124 18.08 -17.76 4.56
CA VAL A 124 16.89 -17.79 3.70
C VAL A 124 16.13 -16.46 3.82
N PRO A 125 16.61 -15.38 3.16
CA PRO A 125 15.97 -14.08 3.24
C PRO A 125 14.55 -14.13 2.65
N ARG A 126 13.63 -13.36 3.24
CA ARG A 126 12.21 -13.23 2.85
C ARG A 126 11.31 -14.43 3.22
N MET A 127 11.76 -15.37 4.05
CA MET A 127 10.87 -16.39 4.64
C MET A 127 10.09 -15.82 5.82
N LEU A 128 10.79 -15.15 6.73
CA LEU A 128 10.20 -14.34 7.80
C LEU A 128 10.41 -12.85 7.50
N PRO A 129 9.47 -11.97 7.91
CA PRO A 129 9.74 -10.54 7.96
C PRO A 129 10.96 -10.25 8.84
N PRO A 130 11.77 -9.25 8.50
CA PRO A 130 12.97 -8.94 9.26
C PRO A 130 12.70 -8.61 10.73
N THR A 131 11.57 -7.94 11.01
CA THR A 131 11.11 -7.65 12.37
C THR A 131 10.92 -8.93 13.18
N VAL A 132 10.25 -9.94 12.60
CA VAL A 132 10.01 -11.23 13.25
C VAL A 132 11.30 -12.02 13.44
N LEU A 133 12.20 -11.99 12.45
CA LEU A 133 13.52 -12.62 12.58
C LEU A 133 14.35 -11.99 13.70
N ALA A 134 14.34 -10.67 13.80
CA ALA A 134 15.02 -9.95 14.87
C ALA A 134 14.39 -10.25 16.24
N MET A 135 13.07 -10.31 16.35
CA MET A 135 12.38 -10.75 17.57
C MET A 135 12.79 -12.17 17.98
N LEU A 136 12.84 -13.13 17.04
CA LEU A 136 13.32 -14.49 17.34
C LEU A 136 14.78 -14.52 17.77
N ARG A 137 15.64 -13.68 17.17
CA ARG A 137 17.05 -13.52 17.57
C ARG A 137 17.18 -13.03 18.99
N VAL A 138 16.35 -12.06 19.38
CA VAL A 138 16.28 -11.61 20.76
C VAL A 138 15.83 -12.74 21.67
N GLY A 139 14.76 -13.47 21.34
CA GLY A 139 14.30 -14.62 22.13
C GLY A 139 15.35 -15.72 22.30
N ALA A 140 16.16 -15.98 21.27
CA ALA A 140 17.28 -16.91 21.34
C ALA A 140 18.41 -16.39 22.24
N ALA A 141 18.71 -15.09 22.19
CA ALA A 141 19.70 -14.47 23.08
C ALA A 141 19.27 -14.48 24.55
N THR A 142 17.97 -14.37 24.82
CA THR A 142 17.40 -14.49 26.18
C THR A 142 17.20 -15.95 26.63
N GLY A 143 17.34 -16.92 25.73
CA GLY A 143 17.08 -18.34 26.00
C GLY A 143 15.59 -18.72 26.13
N ASP A 144 14.67 -17.77 25.94
CA ASP A 144 13.23 -17.98 26.05
C ASP A 144 12.49 -17.46 24.81
N ILE A 145 12.51 -18.29 23.76
CA ILE A 145 11.80 -18.01 22.50
C ILE A 145 10.27 -18.03 22.71
N ARG A 146 9.76 -18.80 23.69
CA ARG A 146 8.32 -18.91 23.99
C ARG A 146 7.73 -17.56 24.37
N ARG A 147 8.47 -16.74 25.12
CA ARG A 147 8.01 -15.39 25.50
C ARG A 147 7.84 -14.44 24.32
N VAL A 148 8.65 -14.59 23.26
CA VAL A 148 8.64 -13.66 22.11
C VAL A 148 7.66 -14.08 21.00
N LEU A 149 7.30 -15.36 20.94
CA LEU A 149 6.34 -15.92 19.99
C LEU A 149 4.99 -15.16 19.91
N PRO A 150 4.35 -14.77 21.02
CA PRO A 150 3.13 -13.97 20.98
C PRO A 150 3.29 -12.62 20.26
N SER A 151 4.40 -11.92 20.49
CA SER A 151 4.69 -10.63 19.82
C SER A 151 4.91 -10.82 18.31
N CYS A 152 5.63 -11.88 17.93
CA CYS A 152 5.79 -12.29 16.53
C CYS A 152 4.44 -12.58 15.86
N ARG A 153 3.54 -13.26 16.58
CA ARG A 153 2.20 -13.62 16.09
C ARG A 153 1.33 -12.40 15.90
N THR A 154 1.31 -11.47 16.86
CA THR A 154 0.56 -10.21 16.72
C THR A 154 1.01 -9.46 15.48
N HIS A 155 2.34 -9.27 15.32
CA HIS A 155 2.92 -8.62 14.14
C HIS A 155 2.52 -9.28 12.81
N LEU A 156 2.38 -10.61 12.77
CA LEU A 156 1.92 -11.34 11.58
C LEU A 156 0.38 -11.34 11.41
N ARG A 157 -0.40 -11.34 12.50
CA ARG A 157 -1.89 -11.39 12.49
C ARG A 157 -2.48 -10.09 11.97
N ASP A 158 -1.86 -8.98 12.31
CA ASP A 158 -2.20 -7.63 11.89
C ASP A 158 -2.25 -7.44 10.38
N ALA A 159 -1.53 -8.26 9.65
CA ALA A 159 -1.46 -8.18 8.20
C ALA A 159 -2.72 -8.65 7.46
N LEU A 160 -3.52 -9.57 8.00
CA LEU A 160 -4.52 -10.33 7.23
C LEU A 160 -5.85 -9.58 7.03
N PRO A 161 -6.55 -9.08 8.08
CA PRO A 161 -7.84 -8.40 7.91
C PRO A 161 -7.70 -7.03 7.24
N ARG A 162 -6.54 -6.39 7.41
CA ARG A 162 -6.26 -5.02 6.95
C ARG A 162 -6.07 -4.95 5.43
N VAL A 163 -5.44 -5.97 4.84
CA VAL A 163 -5.14 -6.02 3.41
C VAL A 163 -6.36 -6.38 2.57
N GLN A 164 -7.28 -7.23 3.06
CA GLN A 164 -8.52 -7.55 2.34
C GLN A 164 -9.39 -6.30 2.13
N LYS A 165 -9.50 -5.44 3.15
CA LYS A 165 -10.23 -4.16 3.02
C LYS A 165 -9.48 -3.17 2.11
N ALA A 166 -8.16 -3.02 2.26
CA ALA A 166 -7.36 -2.18 1.37
C ALA A 166 -7.40 -2.66 -0.10
N GLN A 167 -7.43 -3.98 -0.33
CA GLN A 167 -7.61 -4.59 -1.64
C GLN A 167 -8.98 -4.24 -2.23
N ASN A 168 -10.06 -4.25 -1.45
CA ASN A 168 -11.38 -3.86 -1.98
C ASN A 168 -11.39 -2.41 -2.49
N TYR A 169 -10.76 -1.47 -1.77
CA TYR A 169 -10.65 -0.08 -2.22
C TYR A 169 -9.76 0.08 -3.45
N LEU A 170 -8.61 -0.60 -3.49
CA LEU A 170 -7.71 -0.59 -4.66
C LEU A 170 -8.35 -1.26 -5.88
N VAL A 171 -9.10 -2.34 -5.67
CA VAL A 171 -9.82 -3.04 -6.74
C VAL A 171 -10.91 -2.14 -7.31
N ALA A 172 -11.71 -1.46 -6.48
CA ALA A 172 -12.70 -0.52 -6.97
C ALA A 172 -12.07 0.64 -7.77
N LEU A 173 -10.95 1.20 -7.30
CA LEU A 173 -10.23 2.28 -7.98
C LEU A 173 -9.67 1.83 -9.34
N VAL A 174 -9.01 0.66 -9.39
CA VAL A 174 -8.35 0.20 -10.62
C VAL A 174 -9.33 -0.44 -11.61
N LEU A 175 -10.35 -1.15 -11.14
CA LEU A 175 -11.29 -1.87 -12.00
C LEU A 175 -12.42 -0.98 -12.53
N VAL A 176 -12.87 0.01 -11.77
CA VAL A 176 -14.01 0.85 -12.17
C VAL A 176 -13.53 2.22 -12.62
N VAL A 177 -12.73 2.92 -11.81
CA VAL A 177 -12.39 4.32 -12.08
C VAL A 177 -11.43 4.45 -13.27
N LEU A 178 -10.30 3.73 -13.27
CA LEU A 178 -9.30 3.85 -14.34
C LEU A 178 -9.82 3.52 -15.76
N PRO A 179 -10.53 2.40 -16.01
CA PRO A 179 -11.02 2.09 -17.36
C PRO A 179 -12.19 2.99 -17.77
N ALA A 180 -13.09 3.37 -16.85
CA ALA A 180 -14.15 4.34 -17.15
C ALA A 180 -13.55 5.68 -17.58
N GLN A 181 -12.49 6.10 -16.89
CA GLN A 181 -11.72 7.27 -17.24
C GLN A 181 -11.13 7.06 -18.66
N LEU A 182 -10.30 6.05 -18.87
CA LEU A 182 -9.63 5.85 -20.16
C LEU A 182 -10.60 5.79 -21.36
N MET A 183 -11.76 5.15 -21.16
CA MET A 183 -12.84 5.12 -22.14
C MET A 183 -13.43 6.50 -22.41
N LEU A 184 -13.74 7.29 -21.38
CA LEU A 184 -14.28 8.65 -21.53
C LEU A 184 -13.32 9.52 -22.34
N TYR A 185 -12.04 9.61 -21.94
CA TYR A 185 -11.05 10.43 -22.65
C TYR A 185 -10.91 10.03 -24.11
N TRP A 186 -10.81 8.73 -24.37
CA TRP A 186 -10.69 8.22 -25.72
C TRP A 186 -11.93 8.53 -26.57
N MET A 187 -13.14 8.35 -26.01
CA MET A 187 -14.40 8.66 -26.69
C MET A 187 -14.48 10.14 -27.04
N VAL A 188 -14.14 11.03 -26.11
CA VAL A 188 -14.14 12.48 -26.32
C VAL A 188 -13.16 12.87 -27.43
N ARG A 189 -11.92 12.35 -27.38
CA ARG A 189 -10.86 12.75 -28.30
C ARG A 189 -11.05 12.20 -29.72
N VAL A 190 -11.47 10.94 -29.84
CA VAL A 190 -11.49 10.23 -31.14
C VAL A 190 -12.85 10.34 -31.84
N VAL A 191 -13.95 10.44 -31.08
CA VAL A 191 -15.31 10.42 -31.65
C VAL A 191 -15.95 11.79 -31.60
N VAL A 192 -15.92 12.44 -30.44
CA VAL A 192 -16.68 13.69 -30.21
C VAL A 192 -15.98 14.89 -30.84
N PHE A 193 -14.68 15.06 -30.56
CA PHE A 193 -13.91 16.20 -31.03
C PHE A 193 -13.86 16.38 -32.56
N PRO A 194 -13.51 15.37 -33.38
CA PRO A 194 -13.41 15.57 -34.84
C PRO A 194 -14.77 15.91 -35.46
N LYS A 195 -15.87 15.34 -34.95
CA LYS A 195 -17.22 15.66 -35.45
C LYS A 195 -17.59 17.11 -35.20
N PHE A 196 -17.28 17.66 -34.02
CA PHE A 196 -17.51 19.08 -33.78
C PHE A 196 -16.63 19.96 -34.66
N HIS A 197 -15.40 19.53 -34.97
CA HIS A 197 -14.51 20.26 -35.87
C HIS A 197 -15.04 20.30 -37.30
N GLU A 198 -15.54 19.18 -37.81
CA GLU A 198 -16.17 19.11 -39.13
C GLU A 198 -17.39 20.03 -39.20
N ILE A 199 -18.29 19.97 -38.21
CA ILE A 199 -19.53 20.78 -38.22
C ILE A 199 -19.23 22.30 -38.16
N PHE A 200 -18.25 22.72 -37.34
CA PHE A 200 -17.90 24.14 -37.25
C PHE A 200 -17.20 24.66 -38.52
N ASN A 201 -16.33 23.85 -39.12
CA ASN A 201 -15.73 24.20 -40.40
C ASN A 201 -16.76 24.29 -41.52
N ASP A 202 -17.74 23.37 -41.55
CA ASP A 202 -18.72 23.27 -42.63
C ASP A 202 -19.86 24.31 -42.51
N MET A 203 -20.26 24.71 -41.30
CA MET A 203 -21.41 25.63 -41.09
C MET A 203 -21.04 27.10 -40.87
N LEU A 204 -19.84 27.39 -40.37
CA LEU A 204 -19.53 28.70 -39.81
C LEU A 204 -18.33 29.40 -40.46
N ASP A 205 -17.53 28.71 -41.30
CA ASP A 205 -16.22 29.18 -41.81
C ASP A 205 -15.33 29.79 -40.70
N ALA A 206 -15.64 29.47 -39.44
CA ALA A 206 -15.13 30.13 -38.26
C ALA A 206 -14.57 29.10 -37.28
N HIS A 207 -13.44 29.51 -36.71
CA HIS A 207 -12.73 28.87 -35.62
C HIS A 207 -13.70 28.47 -34.49
N MET A 208 -13.49 27.27 -33.94
CA MET A 208 -14.26 26.78 -32.78
C MET A 208 -14.37 27.82 -31.65
N PRO A 209 -15.44 27.76 -30.85
CA PRO A 209 -15.60 28.57 -29.65
C PRO A 209 -14.33 28.55 -28.78
N LEU A 210 -13.88 29.72 -28.33
CA LEU A 210 -12.70 29.80 -27.46
C LEU A 210 -12.88 28.99 -26.16
N ALA A 211 -14.13 28.84 -25.70
CA ALA A 211 -14.51 28.00 -24.58
C ALA A 211 -14.32 26.49 -24.85
N THR A 212 -14.62 25.98 -26.05
CA THR A 212 -14.42 24.56 -26.38
C THR A 212 -12.94 24.26 -26.58
N VAL A 213 -12.20 25.14 -27.25
CA VAL A 213 -10.75 24.99 -27.44
C VAL A 213 -10.01 24.98 -26.11
N THR A 214 -10.35 25.91 -25.19
CA THR A 214 -9.72 25.96 -23.86
C THR A 214 -10.11 24.76 -23.00
N ALA A 215 -11.37 24.30 -23.06
CA ALA A 215 -11.80 23.09 -22.36
C ALA A 215 -11.03 21.84 -22.83
N ILE A 216 -10.83 21.70 -24.14
CA ILE A 216 -10.08 20.57 -24.70
C ILE A 216 -8.61 20.65 -24.32
N ALA A 217 -8.00 21.85 -24.40
CA ALA A 217 -6.64 22.07 -23.93
C ALA A 217 -6.48 21.73 -22.44
N THR A 218 -7.45 22.10 -21.60
CA THR A 218 -7.45 21.71 -20.19
C THR A 218 -7.61 20.21 -20.00
N LEU A 219 -8.43 19.52 -20.79
CA LEU A 219 -8.58 18.07 -20.72
C LEU A 219 -7.29 17.35 -21.16
N ASP A 220 -6.63 17.82 -22.22
CA ASP A 220 -5.38 17.24 -22.73
C ASP A 220 -4.22 17.37 -21.73
N VAL A 221 -4.25 18.36 -20.82
CA VAL A 221 -3.26 18.51 -19.74
C VAL A 221 -3.71 17.85 -18.44
N ALA A 222 -4.96 18.05 -18.02
CA ALA A 222 -5.52 17.53 -16.76
C ALA A 222 -5.61 15.99 -16.76
N TRP A 223 -5.86 15.39 -17.91
CA TRP A 223 -5.94 13.95 -18.06
C TRP A 223 -4.63 13.21 -17.77
N PRO A 224 -3.53 13.45 -18.52
CA PRO A 224 -2.27 12.77 -18.28
C PRO A 224 -1.67 13.15 -16.93
N THR A 225 -1.88 14.37 -16.43
CA THR A 225 -1.42 14.76 -15.09
C THR A 225 -2.15 13.99 -13.99
N PHE A 226 -3.48 13.83 -14.07
CA PHE A 226 -4.23 13.01 -13.13
C PHE A 226 -3.83 11.52 -13.20
N MET A 227 -3.67 10.98 -14.41
CA MET A 227 -3.16 9.62 -14.61
C MET A 227 -1.75 9.46 -14.04
N ALA A 228 -0.86 10.43 -14.23
CA ALA A 228 0.49 10.41 -13.67
C ALA A 228 0.46 10.51 -12.14
N VAL A 229 -0.40 11.32 -11.53
CA VAL A 229 -0.55 11.46 -10.07
C VAL A 229 -1.10 10.19 -9.43
N ILE A 230 -1.93 9.41 -10.12
CA ILE A 230 -2.41 8.10 -9.64
C ILE A 230 -1.38 6.99 -9.92
N ALA A 231 -0.80 6.99 -11.12
CA ALA A 231 0.16 5.99 -11.55
C ALA A 231 1.47 6.09 -10.75
N LEU A 232 1.98 7.29 -10.47
CA LEU A 232 3.22 7.51 -9.74
C LEU A 232 3.25 6.82 -8.35
N PRO A 233 2.32 7.04 -7.42
CA PRO A 233 2.28 6.34 -6.14
C PRO A 233 2.00 4.84 -6.31
N MET A 234 1.24 4.43 -7.34
CA MET A 234 1.04 3.01 -7.65
C MET A 234 2.35 2.35 -8.10
N PHE A 235 3.13 2.98 -8.98
CA PHE A 235 4.43 2.51 -9.47
C PHE A 235 5.53 2.63 -8.41
N VAL A 236 5.53 3.67 -7.59
CA VAL A 236 6.44 3.81 -6.44
C VAL A 236 6.11 2.78 -5.37
N GLY A 237 4.82 2.58 -5.06
CA GLY A 237 4.36 1.53 -4.15
C GLY A 237 4.69 0.14 -4.66
N LEU A 238 4.47 -0.12 -5.95
CA LEU A 238 4.82 -1.37 -6.63
C LEU A 238 6.35 -1.57 -6.70
N GLY A 239 7.11 -0.50 -6.93
CA GLY A 239 8.57 -0.50 -6.98
C GLY A 239 9.16 -0.82 -5.61
N LEU A 240 8.74 -0.10 -4.57
CA LEU A 240 9.08 -0.39 -3.16
C LEU A 240 8.64 -1.82 -2.76
N TYR A 241 7.53 -2.30 -3.32
CA TYR A 241 7.01 -3.63 -3.07
C TYR A 241 7.84 -4.74 -3.73
N ILE A 242 8.21 -4.60 -5.02
CA ILE A 242 9.03 -5.56 -5.76
C ILE A 242 10.48 -5.55 -5.22
N LEU A 243 11.02 -4.37 -4.90
CA LEU A 243 12.31 -4.22 -4.21
C LEU A 243 12.28 -4.83 -2.80
N GLY A 244 11.12 -4.79 -2.13
CA GLY A 244 10.95 -5.22 -0.75
C GLY A 244 11.30 -4.11 0.25
N PRO A 245 11.03 -4.30 1.55
CA PRO A 245 11.20 -3.28 2.60
C PRO A 245 12.66 -2.88 2.89
N ARG A 246 13.60 -3.25 2.02
CA ARG A 246 15.02 -2.91 2.12
C ARG A 246 15.54 -2.53 0.73
N PRO A 247 15.32 -1.30 0.26
CA PRO A 247 16.03 -0.79 -0.92
C PRO A 247 17.56 -0.90 -0.72
N ALA A 248 18.02 -0.85 0.53
CA ALA A 248 19.40 -1.15 0.92
C ALA A 248 19.94 -2.51 0.43
N TYR A 249 19.13 -3.57 0.37
CA TYR A 249 19.59 -4.88 -0.13
C TYR A 249 19.80 -4.84 -1.65
N TRP A 250 19.02 -4.03 -2.37
CA TRP A 250 19.22 -3.80 -3.79
C TRP A 250 20.44 -2.93 -4.03
N VAL A 251 20.68 -1.89 -3.22
CA VAL A 251 21.93 -1.12 -3.25
C VAL A 251 23.11 -2.04 -2.96
N GLU A 252 23.08 -2.87 -1.92
CA GLU A 252 24.16 -3.83 -1.62
C GLU A 252 24.33 -4.91 -2.70
N TRP A 253 23.28 -5.31 -3.42
CA TRP A 253 23.35 -6.32 -4.49
C TRP A 253 23.71 -5.74 -5.88
N PHE A 254 23.23 -4.55 -6.22
CA PHE A 254 23.49 -3.87 -7.51
C PHE A 254 24.69 -2.93 -7.46
N ALA A 255 24.92 -2.22 -6.37
CA ALA A 255 26.00 -1.24 -6.26
C ALA A 255 27.41 -1.84 -6.47
N PRO A 256 27.76 -3.06 -6.02
CA PRO A 256 29.07 -3.62 -6.35
C PRO A 256 29.26 -3.90 -7.84
N LYS A 257 28.17 -3.98 -8.64
CA LYS A 257 28.25 -4.17 -10.10
C LYS A 257 28.43 -2.86 -10.89
N PHE A 258 28.13 -1.70 -10.30
CA PHE A 258 28.14 -0.40 -10.99
C PHE A 258 29.12 0.62 -10.40
N GLY A 259 29.94 0.21 -9.44
CA GLY A 259 31.05 1.01 -8.88
C GLY A 259 30.70 1.86 -7.65
N PRO A 260 31.71 2.27 -6.87
CA PRO A 260 31.53 2.88 -5.53
C PRO A 260 30.90 4.29 -5.56
N VAL A 261 30.95 4.98 -6.70
CA VAL A 261 30.38 6.34 -6.86
C VAL A 261 28.85 6.29 -6.96
N LEU A 262 28.31 5.31 -7.69
CA LEU A 262 26.87 5.12 -7.81
C LEU A 262 26.27 4.59 -6.50
N ALA A 263 27.02 3.74 -5.77
CA ALA A 263 26.66 3.24 -4.45
C ALA A 263 26.32 4.37 -3.46
N ARG A 264 27.21 5.36 -3.32
CA ARG A 264 26.99 6.52 -2.41
C ARG A 264 25.80 7.39 -2.83
N ARG A 265 25.54 7.51 -4.13
CA ARG A 265 24.38 8.25 -4.67
C ARG A 265 23.05 7.56 -4.35
N PHE A 266 23.01 6.23 -4.40
CA PHE A 266 21.81 5.45 -4.09
C PHE A 266 21.59 5.23 -2.58
N ASP A 267 22.64 5.31 -1.76
CA ASP A 267 22.53 5.18 -0.29
C ASP A 267 21.70 6.32 0.33
N TRP A 268 21.78 7.52 -0.24
CA TRP A 268 20.90 8.64 0.13
C TRP A 268 19.43 8.34 -0.21
N LEU A 269 19.14 7.68 -1.34
CA LEU A 269 17.78 7.26 -1.70
C LEU A 269 17.23 6.25 -0.68
N ALA A 270 18.04 5.27 -0.27
CA ALA A 270 17.64 4.28 0.75
C ALA A 270 17.38 4.94 2.12
N THR A 271 18.20 5.92 2.50
CA THR A 271 18.02 6.70 3.72
C THR A 271 16.79 7.61 3.64
N MET A 272 16.50 8.16 2.45
CA MET A 272 15.31 8.97 2.20
C MET A 272 14.03 8.14 2.22
N THR A 273 14.06 6.90 1.74
CA THR A 273 12.91 5.98 1.87
C THR A 273 12.66 5.60 3.33
N ASP A 274 13.70 5.31 4.13
CA ASP A 274 13.53 4.95 5.54
C ASP A 274 13.03 6.14 6.40
N ARG A 275 13.50 7.35 6.10
CA ARG A 275 13.00 8.60 6.71
C ARG A 275 11.62 9.00 6.21
N GLY A 276 11.35 8.82 4.92
CA GLY A 276 10.05 9.08 4.29
C GLY A 276 8.97 8.12 4.80
N MET A 277 9.32 6.88 5.11
CA MET A 277 8.44 5.91 5.75
C MET A 277 7.99 6.36 7.15
N LEU A 278 8.82 7.13 7.87
CA LEU A 278 8.44 7.73 9.16
C LEU A 278 7.59 9.02 9.03
N VAL A 279 7.51 9.62 7.85
CA VAL A 279 6.61 10.75 7.57
C VAL A 279 5.16 10.29 7.56
N LEU A 280 4.91 9.04 7.14
CA LEU A 280 3.57 8.48 7.09
C LEU A 280 3.10 8.16 8.52
N PRO A 281 2.03 8.81 9.00
CA PRO A 281 1.67 8.77 10.42
C PRO A 281 1.32 7.35 10.90
N TRP A 282 0.70 6.52 10.05
CA TRP A 282 0.38 5.14 10.39
C TRP A 282 1.62 4.23 10.51
N GLN A 283 2.69 4.52 9.77
CA GLN A 283 3.95 3.78 9.86
C GLN A 283 4.73 4.14 11.10
N ARG A 284 4.78 5.43 11.48
CA ARG A 284 5.33 5.87 12.76
C ARG A 284 4.65 5.14 13.93
N ARG A 285 3.31 5.10 13.97
CA ARG A 285 2.55 4.45 15.03
C ARG A 285 2.78 2.93 15.10
N ARG A 286 3.00 2.27 13.97
CA ARG A 286 3.35 0.83 13.92
C ARG A 286 4.73 0.54 14.48
N VAL A 287 5.72 1.33 14.07
CA VAL A 287 7.11 1.24 14.55
C VAL A 287 7.16 1.49 16.06
N GLU A 288 6.45 2.50 16.54
CA GLU A 288 6.29 2.82 17.97
C GLU A 288 5.68 1.65 18.75
N ARG A 289 4.61 1.06 18.21
CA ARG A 289 3.95 -0.11 18.82
C ARG A 289 4.88 -1.33 18.87
N ASP A 290 5.53 -1.69 17.76
CA ASP A 290 6.44 -2.84 17.70
C ASP A 290 7.59 -2.67 18.70
N PHE A 291 8.16 -1.46 18.78
CA PHE A 291 9.19 -1.12 19.76
C PHE A 291 8.69 -1.27 21.20
N ALA A 292 7.56 -0.66 21.54
CA ALA A 292 7.03 -0.67 22.89
C ALA A 292 6.63 -2.07 23.34
N ALA A 293 6.04 -2.87 22.43
CA ALA A 293 5.70 -4.26 22.70
C ALA A 293 6.95 -5.11 22.99
N MET A 294 8.02 -4.92 22.22
CA MET A 294 9.27 -5.64 22.41
C MET A 294 10.00 -5.18 23.68
N LEU A 295 10.03 -3.87 23.93
CA LEU A 295 10.64 -3.31 25.13
C LEU A 295 9.94 -3.80 26.39
N ALA A 296 8.60 -3.76 26.44
CA ALA A 296 7.83 -4.27 27.56
C ALA A 296 8.11 -5.76 27.81
N LEU A 297 8.17 -6.57 26.75
CA LEU A 297 8.49 -7.98 26.85
C LEU A 297 9.90 -8.24 27.42
N LEU A 298 10.89 -7.43 27.02
CA LEU A 298 12.27 -7.58 27.48
C LEU A 298 12.43 -7.14 28.93
N LEU A 299 11.72 -6.09 29.35
CA LEU A 299 11.67 -5.66 30.74
C LEU A 299 10.98 -6.73 31.61
N ASP A 300 9.89 -7.34 31.14
CA ASP A 300 9.23 -8.48 31.81
C ASP A 300 10.11 -9.73 31.90
N ALA A 301 11.05 -9.89 30.97
CA ALA A 301 12.05 -10.94 31.00
C ALA A 301 13.22 -10.63 31.95
N GLY A 302 13.23 -9.47 32.61
CA GLY A 302 14.25 -9.08 33.59
C GLY A 302 15.58 -8.65 32.97
N LEU A 303 15.61 -8.28 31.68
CA LEU A 303 16.82 -7.70 31.09
C LEU A 303 17.10 -6.31 31.66
N SER A 304 18.38 -5.92 31.69
CA SER A 304 18.73 -4.53 32.00
C SER A 304 18.12 -3.56 31.00
N GLU A 305 17.69 -2.38 31.48
CA GLU A 305 17.01 -1.36 30.67
C GLU A 305 17.83 -1.00 29.42
N GLU A 306 19.16 -0.90 29.55
CA GLU A 306 20.08 -0.65 28.44
C GLU A 306 19.98 -1.70 27.32
N LYS A 307 20.06 -2.99 27.69
CA LYS A 307 19.99 -4.11 26.75
C LYS A 307 18.59 -4.24 26.16
N ALA A 308 17.56 -4.01 26.98
CA ALA A 308 16.17 -4.08 26.55
C ALA A 308 15.86 -3.04 25.47
N VAL A 309 16.30 -1.79 25.64
CA VAL A 309 16.11 -0.72 24.65
C VAL A 309 16.86 -1.00 23.35
N LEU A 310 18.11 -1.45 23.43
CA LEU A 310 18.91 -1.75 22.23
C LEU A 310 18.28 -2.89 21.42
N LEU A 311 17.94 -4.01 22.08
CA LEU A 311 17.34 -5.18 21.43
C LEU A 311 15.93 -4.88 20.90
N ALA A 312 15.15 -4.06 21.61
CA ALA A 312 13.87 -3.56 21.10
C ALA A 312 14.05 -2.68 19.86
N GLY A 313 15.07 -1.82 19.83
CA GLY A 313 15.46 -1.04 18.65
C GLY A 313 15.84 -1.91 17.45
N GLU A 314 16.64 -2.96 17.67
CA GLU A 314 17.06 -3.92 16.63
C GLU A 314 15.88 -4.73 16.08
N SER A 315 14.87 -4.98 16.92
CA SER A 315 13.66 -5.69 16.51
C SER A 315 12.83 -4.90 15.49
N VAL A 316 12.96 -3.57 15.46
CA VAL A 316 12.19 -2.71 14.58
C VAL A 316 12.96 -2.45 13.28
N ALA A 317 12.36 -2.80 12.14
CA ALA A 317 12.97 -2.71 10.82
C ALA A 317 13.06 -1.25 10.28
N ASN A 318 13.55 -0.31 11.08
CA ASN A 318 13.75 1.09 10.69
C ASN A 318 15.08 1.63 11.23
N ARG A 319 16.02 1.99 10.35
CA ARG A 319 17.36 2.49 10.71
C ARG A 319 17.32 3.80 11.48
N ALA A 320 16.41 4.72 11.14
CA ALA A 320 16.29 5.99 11.83
C ALA A 320 15.75 5.81 13.25
N PHE A 321 14.86 4.84 13.46
CA PHE A 321 14.34 4.50 14.78
C PHE A 321 15.38 3.76 15.64
N LEU A 322 16.14 2.84 15.04
CA LEU A 322 17.29 2.19 15.69
C LEU A 322 18.35 3.21 16.15
N ALA A 323 18.67 4.20 15.32
CA ALA A 323 19.62 5.26 15.71
C ALA A 323 19.11 6.10 16.89
N ARG A 324 17.79 6.29 17.03
CA ARG A 324 17.22 6.94 18.23
C ARG A 324 17.35 6.03 19.45
N ALA A 325 17.05 4.73 19.31
CA ALA A 325 17.18 3.76 20.40
C ALA A 325 18.63 3.66 20.92
N GLN A 326 19.62 3.70 20.03
CA GLN A 326 21.04 3.72 20.41
C GLN A 326 21.39 4.94 21.29
N ARG A 327 20.86 6.13 20.97
CA ARG A 327 21.06 7.33 21.80
C ARG A 327 20.41 7.20 23.18
N VAL A 328 19.25 6.54 23.26
CA VAL A 328 18.61 6.24 24.55
C VAL A 328 19.51 5.31 25.37
N THR A 329 20.07 4.26 24.74
CA THR A 329 21.02 3.36 25.40
C THR A 329 22.26 4.09 25.92
N GLU A 330 22.83 5.02 25.15
CA GLU A 330 23.95 5.86 25.60
C GLU A 330 23.59 6.74 26.81
N GLN A 331 22.35 7.22 26.92
CA GLN A 331 21.90 7.99 28.08
C GLN A 331 21.67 7.12 29.32
N LEU A 332 21.12 5.92 29.12
CA LEU A 332 20.97 4.93 30.19
C LEU A 332 22.34 4.56 30.78
N GLN A 333 23.36 4.36 29.93
CA GLN A 333 24.74 4.11 30.35
C GLN A 333 25.35 5.27 31.16
N ARG A 334 24.86 6.49 30.97
CA ARG A 334 25.25 7.68 31.73
C ARG A 334 24.47 7.82 33.05
N GLY A 335 23.60 6.88 33.38
CA GLY A 335 22.80 6.86 34.62
C GLY A 335 21.49 7.66 34.54
N VAL A 336 21.05 8.07 33.34
CA VAL A 336 19.73 8.68 33.16
C VAL A 336 18.66 7.61 33.32
N LYS A 337 17.54 7.93 33.99
CA LYS A 337 16.43 6.99 34.18
C LYS A 337 15.74 6.68 32.85
N LEU A 338 15.27 5.44 32.67
CA LEU A 338 14.58 5.01 31.44
C LEU A 338 13.46 5.94 30.96
N PRO A 339 12.53 6.43 31.82
CA PRO A 339 11.47 7.30 31.33
C PRO A 339 11.97 8.63 30.77
N GLU A 340 13.04 9.19 31.34
CA GLU A 340 13.64 10.44 30.86
C GLU A 340 14.39 10.21 29.54
N ALA A 341 15.16 9.12 29.45
CA ALA A 341 15.89 8.76 28.25
C ALA A 341 14.93 8.46 27.06
N LEU A 342 13.74 7.91 27.33
CA LEU A 342 12.73 7.61 26.30
C LEU A 342 12.11 8.86 25.65
N GLN A 343 12.32 10.07 26.18
CA GLN A 343 11.81 11.30 25.57
C GLN A 343 12.33 11.51 24.14
N PHE A 344 13.50 10.97 23.79
CA PHE A 344 14.06 11.06 22.44
C PHE A 344 13.37 10.13 21.43
N MET A 345 12.56 9.17 21.90
CA MET A 345 11.83 8.22 21.07
C MET A 345 10.46 8.75 20.66
N ASP A 346 9.81 9.52 21.54
CA ASP A 346 8.46 10.03 21.33
C ASP A 346 8.36 11.53 21.62
N ASP A 347 8.09 12.32 20.57
CA ASP A 347 7.89 13.77 20.66
C ASP A 347 6.63 14.13 21.48
N ALA A 348 5.63 13.24 21.58
CA ALA A 348 4.38 13.50 22.29
C ALA A 348 4.47 13.21 23.80
N GLY A 349 5.50 12.48 24.25
CA GLY A 349 5.69 12.08 25.65
C GLY A 349 4.70 11.02 26.16
N GLU A 350 3.88 10.43 25.28
CA GLU A 350 2.90 9.40 25.61
C GLU A 350 3.60 8.12 26.06
N LEU A 351 4.64 7.70 25.34
CA LEU A 351 5.45 6.53 25.67
C LEU A 351 6.14 6.69 27.05
N ARG A 352 6.69 7.88 27.34
CA ARG A 352 7.32 8.18 28.63
C ARG A 352 6.34 7.99 29.77
N TRP A 353 5.17 8.64 29.68
CA TRP A 353 4.16 8.56 30.73
C TRP A 353 3.66 7.14 30.95
N ARG A 354 3.43 6.38 29.87
CA ARG A 354 3.01 4.97 29.93
C ARG A 354 4.07 4.08 30.58
N MET A 355 5.35 4.29 30.26
CA MET A 355 6.44 3.53 30.86
C MET A 355 6.66 3.88 32.33
N THR A 356 6.54 5.15 32.72
CA THR A 356 6.56 5.54 34.13
C THR A 356 5.44 4.83 34.89
N ASN A 357 4.21 4.86 34.39
CA ASN A 357 3.10 4.21 35.07
C ASN A 357 3.24 2.68 35.12
N ALA A 358 3.75 2.08 34.05
CA ALA A 358 4.03 0.65 33.99
C ALA A 358 5.09 0.24 35.02
N ALA A 359 6.13 1.05 35.22
CA ALA A 359 7.16 0.80 36.23
C ALA A 359 6.63 0.86 37.67
N HIS A 360 5.53 1.58 37.92
CA HIS A 360 4.87 1.64 39.23
C HIS A 360 3.79 0.58 39.41
N ALA A 361 3.28 0.00 38.32
CA ALA A 361 2.33 -1.10 38.39
C ALA A 361 3.08 -2.37 38.86
N ALA A 362 2.64 -2.99 39.94
CA ALA A 362 3.27 -4.19 40.53
C ALA A 362 3.12 -5.47 39.67
N GLY A 363 2.94 -5.34 38.36
CA GLY A 363 2.68 -6.44 37.42
C GLY A 363 3.57 -6.40 36.19
N HIS A 364 3.24 -7.20 35.18
CA HIS A 364 4.00 -7.27 33.93
C HIS A 364 3.81 -5.99 33.11
N PHE A 365 4.92 -5.35 32.69
CA PHE A 365 4.95 -4.19 31.80
C PHE A 365 4.06 -4.42 30.57
N ARG A 366 4.11 -5.61 29.97
CA ARG A 366 3.32 -5.96 28.80
C ARG A 366 1.82 -5.86 29.02
N GLU A 367 1.32 -6.28 30.19
CA GLU A 367 -0.11 -6.20 30.52
C GLU A 367 -0.56 -4.75 30.67
N SER A 368 0.26 -3.92 31.34
CA SER A 368 -0.05 -2.50 31.53
C SER A 368 -0.02 -1.68 30.23
N LEU A 369 0.80 -2.10 29.26
CA LEU A 369 0.87 -1.46 27.94
C LEU A 369 -0.08 -2.05 26.90
N ALA A 370 -0.65 -3.26 27.11
CA ALA A 370 -1.44 -3.97 26.10
C ALA A 370 -2.56 -3.11 25.51
N GLY A 371 -3.36 -2.45 26.36
CA GLY A 371 -4.44 -1.58 25.90
C GLY A 371 -3.94 -0.38 25.10
N TRP A 372 -2.76 0.16 25.41
CA TRP A 372 -2.16 1.25 24.63
C TRP A 372 -1.64 0.76 23.28
N LEU A 373 -1.01 -0.41 23.23
CA LEU A 373 -0.54 -1.03 21.98
C LEU A 373 -1.71 -1.26 21.01
N ASP A 374 -2.85 -1.73 21.52
CA ASP A 374 -4.08 -1.90 20.72
C ASP A 374 -4.61 -0.54 20.20
N THR A 375 -4.50 0.54 20.98
CA THR A 375 -4.89 1.87 20.50
C THR A 375 -3.96 2.41 19.41
N LEU A 376 -2.66 2.13 19.47
CA LEU A 376 -1.72 2.51 18.42
C LEU A 376 -2.03 1.77 17.11
N ASP A 377 -2.38 0.49 17.21
CA ASP A 377 -2.83 -0.31 16.07
C ASP A 377 -4.12 0.22 15.47
N ALA A 378 -5.12 0.51 16.31
CA ALA A 378 -6.40 1.05 15.88
C ALA A 378 -6.23 2.44 15.22
N LYS A 379 -5.42 3.33 15.79
CA LYS A 379 -5.08 4.63 15.20
C LYS A 379 -4.38 4.47 13.85
N ALA A 380 -3.39 3.58 13.76
CA ALA A 380 -2.67 3.33 12.51
C ALA A 380 -3.60 2.78 11.41
N PHE A 381 -4.53 1.88 11.76
CA PHE A 381 -5.53 1.36 10.83
C PHE A 381 -6.54 2.42 10.41
N GLY A 382 -7.06 3.21 11.35
CA GLY A 382 -7.99 4.31 11.07
C GLY A 382 -7.38 5.37 10.15
N GLN A 383 -6.11 5.74 10.38
CA GLN A 383 -5.38 6.68 9.51
C GLN A 383 -5.18 6.12 8.10
N GLU A 384 -4.81 4.85 7.97
CA GLU A 384 -4.67 4.18 6.66
C GLU A 384 -6.01 4.19 5.91
N GLN A 385 -7.10 3.85 6.58
CA GLN A 385 -8.44 3.82 5.97
C GLN A 385 -8.94 5.22 5.62
N ALA A 386 -8.73 6.22 6.49
CA ALA A 386 -9.13 7.60 6.24
C ALA A 386 -8.43 8.17 5.00
N VAL A 387 -7.12 7.93 4.85
CA VAL A 387 -6.37 8.37 3.66
C VAL A 387 -6.87 7.66 2.40
N ALA A 388 -7.12 6.35 2.45
CA ALA A 388 -7.65 5.61 1.31
C ALA A 388 -9.05 6.11 0.89
N GLN A 389 -9.93 6.36 1.87
CA GLN A 389 -11.27 6.88 1.60
C GLN A 389 -11.22 8.31 1.09
N PHE A 390 -10.40 9.18 1.70
CA PHE A 390 -10.20 10.55 1.22
C PHE A 390 -9.71 10.57 -0.23
N LEU A 391 -8.70 9.75 -0.55
CA LEU A 391 -8.16 9.66 -1.90
C LEU A 391 -9.20 9.15 -2.91
N THR A 392 -9.99 8.15 -2.53
CA THR A 392 -11.08 7.63 -3.38
C THR A 392 -12.15 8.69 -3.63
N SER A 393 -12.65 9.33 -2.56
CA SER A 393 -13.66 10.40 -2.66
C SER A 393 -13.14 11.60 -3.47
N ALA A 394 -11.88 11.99 -3.27
CA ALA A 394 -11.24 13.05 -4.04
C ALA A 394 -11.15 12.70 -5.53
N CYS A 395 -10.81 11.44 -5.87
CA CYS A 395 -10.81 10.98 -7.26
C CYS A 395 -12.20 11.03 -7.90
N VAL A 396 -13.24 10.60 -7.18
CA VAL A 396 -14.63 10.66 -7.66
C VAL A 396 -15.08 12.10 -7.87
N LEU A 397 -14.79 12.99 -6.93
CA LEU A 397 -15.13 14.41 -7.04
C LEU A 397 -14.38 15.10 -8.18
N PHE A 398 -13.10 14.78 -8.36
CA PHE A 398 -12.31 15.26 -9.49
C PHE A 398 -12.87 14.75 -10.82
N ASN A 399 -13.29 13.49 -10.90
CA ASN A 399 -13.95 12.93 -12.07
C ASN A 399 -15.27 13.66 -12.37
N GLY A 400 -16.11 13.85 -11.35
CA GLY A 400 -17.35 14.62 -11.50
C GLY A 400 -17.11 16.05 -12.01
N CYS A 401 -16.05 16.71 -11.52
CA CYS A 401 -15.64 18.03 -12.01
C CYS A 401 -15.22 18.00 -13.48
N LEU A 402 -14.41 17.03 -13.89
CA LEU A 402 -14.00 16.86 -15.29
C LEU A 402 -15.18 16.60 -16.22
N VAL A 403 -16.09 15.69 -15.84
CA VAL A 403 -17.29 15.39 -16.61
C VAL A 403 -18.21 16.62 -16.68
N GLY A 404 -18.34 17.38 -15.59
CA GLY A 404 -19.08 18.63 -15.56
C GLY A 404 -18.50 19.68 -16.51
N LEU A 405 -17.19 19.91 -16.45
CA LEU A 405 -16.47 20.81 -17.36
C LEU A 405 -16.70 20.42 -18.82
N PHE A 406 -16.58 19.13 -19.12
CA PHE A 406 -16.82 18.59 -20.45
C PHE A 406 -18.25 18.82 -20.93
N THR A 407 -19.23 18.57 -20.06
CA THR A 407 -20.66 18.74 -20.35
C THR A 407 -20.98 20.20 -20.67
N VAL A 408 -20.51 21.14 -19.84
CA VAL A 408 -20.67 22.59 -20.08
C VAL A 408 -20.05 22.99 -21.41
N SER A 409 -18.88 22.46 -21.73
CA SER A 409 -18.18 22.76 -22.98
C SER A 409 -18.98 22.31 -24.20
N ILE A 410 -19.59 21.12 -24.15
CA ILE A 410 -20.48 20.63 -25.21
C ILE A 410 -21.73 21.51 -25.33
N PHE A 411 -22.40 21.84 -24.22
CA PHE A 411 -23.61 22.65 -24.29
C PHE A 411 -23.32 24.05 -24.83
N GLN A 412 -22.20 24.66 -24.43
CA GLN A 412 -21.75 25.92 -25.00
C GLN A 412 -21.54 25.82 -26.51
N CYS A 413 -20.93 24.73 -26.97
CA CYS A 413 -20.73 24.43 -28.39
C CYS A 413 -22.07 24.40 -29.14
N PHE A 414 -23.07 23.69 -28.60
CA PHE A 414 -24.39 23.61 -29.19
C PHE A 414 -25.13 24.95 -29.19
N ILE A 415 -25.05 25.73 -28.11
CA ILE A 415 -25.70 27.05 -28.05
C ILE A 415 -25.16 27.96 -29.16
N GLN A 416 -23.84 28.00 -29.36
CA GLN A 416 -23.26 28.82 -30.42
C GLN A 416 -23.65 28.34 -31.82
N LEU A 417 -23.76 27.04 -32.01
CA LEU A 417 -24.19 26.46 -33.27
C LEU A 417 -25.66 26.81 -33.57
N ILE A 418 -26.53 26.78 -32.56
CA ILE A 418 -27.94 27.19 -32.69
C ILE A 418 -28.05 28.70 -32.95
N ASP A 419 -27.29 29.53 -32.23
CA ASP A 419 -27.31 30.98 -32.39
C ASP A 419 -26.84 31.38 -33.80
N ALA A 420 -25.75 30.77 -34.27
CA ALA A 420 -25.30 30.89 -35.66
C ALA A 420 -26.39 30.45 -36.65
N ALA A 421 -26.98 29.27 -36.47
CA ALA A 421 -28.03 28.79 -37.37
C ALA A 421 -29.31 29.64 -37.34
N SER A 422 -29.56 30.39 -36.25
CA SER A 422 -30.73 31.29 -36.13
C SER A 422 -30.52 32.68 -36.73
N THR A 423 -29.26 33.06 -36.97
CA THR A 423 -28.89 34.34 -37.58
C THR A 423 -28.76 34.26 -39.11
N TRP A 424 -28.69 33.04 -39.66
CA TRP A 424 -28.92 32.70 -41.06
C TRP A 424 -30.41 32.54 -41.34
#